data_AF-A0A9D9RP83-F1
#
_entry.id   AF-A0A9D9RP83-F1
#
_cell.length_a   1.000
_cell.length_b   1.000
_cell.length_c   1.000
_cell.angle_alpha   90.00
_cell.angle_beta   90.00
_cell.angle_gamma   90.00
#
_symmetry.space_group_name_H-M   'P 1'
#
loop_
_entity.id
_entity.type
_entity.pdbx_description
1 polymer ?
#
loop_
_entity_poly.entity_id
_entity_poly.type
_entity_poly.pdbx_seq_one_letter_code
_entity_poly.pdbx_strand_id
1 'polypeptide(L)'
;MYKGYLEIKYGIIEITAEEKYLTGITIIKTIPGDSSINENKIVKEAKKQLKEYFDGKLDKFNLPIYFDNSFKSRVLKSLYETPTGDVLTYKTLAEMNDSKAHRAVGTAMATNKIPIIIPCHRVIKSDGSVGNYYYGSKMKEDLLLLEAEYLFLKKCTKVENFSKNEQNMLISHPTLKKMFDVMKPIKNYIHYNTIFSCVISQIIYQQIAYKTAKKQEILFYKLCNYEVTKEKLMKMDDKEFKKIGISGFRLKYIRNTINSDIDFEKLSEYSDEKIYEILTSIKGIGTWTVEMVLLFGMSRSHVISYKDLIIINGLKQLYKLENISLSKFNEIVSTFNGFESIVSINLWSYIEKGYYKKH
;
A
#
# COMPACT_ATOMS: atom_id res chain seq x y z
N MET A 1 22.96 21.04 21.59
CA MET A 1 22.44 20.03 20.64
C MET A 1 20.99 19.75 21.01
N TYR A 2 20.07 19.85 20.05
CA TYR A 2 18.66 19.55 20.23
C TYR A 2 18.38 18.08 19.93
N LYS A 3 17.43 17.49 20.65
CA LYS A 3 17.12 16.08 20.55
C LYS A 3 15.63 15.80 20.76
N GLY A 4 15.08 14.91 19.95
CA GLY A 4 13.72 14.40 20.08
C GLY A 4 13.60 12.96 19.61
N TYR A 5 12.45 12.35 19.90
CA TYR A 5 12.20 10.93 19.66
C TYR A 5 10.88 10.70 18.94
N LEU A 6 10.85 9.72 18.04
CA LEU A 6 9.65 9.26 17.32
C LEU A 6 9.62 7.72 17.31
N GLU A 7 8.57 7.13 17.86
CA GLU A 7 8.37 5.68 17.82
C GLU A 7 7.93 5.22 16.42
N ILE A 8 8.51 4.11 15.97
CA ILE A 8 8.21 3.45 14.69
C ILE A 8 8.21 1.93 14.88
N LYS A 9 7.75 1.20 13.87
CA LYS A 9 7.76 -0.28 13.83
C LYS A 9 9.13 -0.92 14.16
N TYR A 10 10.23 -0.24 13.85
CA TYR A 10 11.60 -0.77 14.00
C TYR A 10 12.30 -0.30 15.29
N GLY A 11 11.62 0.44 16.17
CA GLY A 11 12.20 1.00 17.39
C GLY A 11 11.88 2.49 17.52
N ILE A 12 12.78 3.25 18.11
CA ILE A 12 12.61 4.68 18.33
C ILE A 12 13.64 5.41 17.48
N ILE A 13 13.18 6.31 16.62
CA ILE A 13 14.06 7.24 15.92
C ILE A 13 14.47 8.33 16.90
N GLU A 14 15.74 8.36 17.26
CA GLU A 14 16.40 9.53 17.84
C GLU A 14 16.76 10.51 16.72
N ILE A 15 16.34 11.75 16.89
CA ILE A 15 16.53 12.86 15.95
C ILE A 15 17.39 13.89 16.64
N THR A 16 18.53 14.24 16.04
CA THR A 16 19.44 15.25 16.57
C THR A 16 19.60 16.41 15.59
N ALA A 17 19.66 17.62 16.13
CA ALA A 17 19.86 18.84 15.36
C ALA A 17 20.75 19.85 16.11
N GLU A 18 21.38 20.72 15.35
CA GLU A 18 21.97 21.97 15.85
C GLU A 18 20.98 23.12 15.63
N GLU A 19 21.41 24.36 15.86
CA GLU A 19 20.55 25.54 15.69
C GLU A 19 20.02 25.69 14.26
N LYS A 20 20.86 25.37 13.26
CA LYS A 20 20.57 25.64 11.84
C LYS A 20 20.26 24.40 11.01
N TYR A 21 20.74 23.22 11.42
CA TYR A 21 20.68 22.02 10.57
C TYR A 21 20.33 20.76 11.37
N LEU A 22 19.67 19.83 10.69
CA LEU A 22 19.52 18.44 11.14
C LEU A 22 20.87 17.74 11.03
N THR A 23 21.26 17.02 12.09
CA THR A 23 22.61 16.43 12.18
C THR A 23 22.60 14.91 12.30
N GLY A 24 21.51 14.29 12.73
CA GLY A 24 21.46 12.84 12.85
C GLY A 24 20.07 12.21 12.98
N ILE A 25 19.98 10.98 12.47
CA ILE A 25 18.86 10.04 12.63
C ILE A 25 19.46 8.70 13.04
N THR A 26 19.09 8.20 14.21
CA THR A 26 19.50 6.86 14.68
C THR A 26 18.30 6.10 15.20
N ILE A 27 18.20 4.81 14.90
CA ILE A 27 17.17 3.93 15.48
C ILE A 27 17.73 3.25 16.71
N ILE A 28 17.11 3.50 17.86
CA ILE A 28 17.45 2.94 19.17
C ILE A 28 16.31 2.07 19.71
N LYS A 29 16.60 1.16 20.64
CA LYS A 29 15.58 0.26 21.23
C LYS A 29 14.82 0.91 22.37
N THR A 30 15.49 1.72 23.18
CA THR A 30 14.94 2.39 24.36
C THR A 30 15.52 3.79 24.46
N ILE A 31 14.75 4.72 25.00
CA ILE A 31 15.26 6.07 25.32
C ILE A 31 16.20 5.94 26.53
N PRO A 32 17.46 6.41 26.47
CA PRO A 32 18.36 6.41 27.62
C PRO A 32 17.76 7.22 28.79
N GLY A 33 17.85 6.71 30.01
CA GLY A 33 17.15 7.28 31.19
C GLY A 33 17.56 8.71 31.58
N ASP A 34 18.72 9.17 31.13
CA ASP A 34 19.27 10.52 31.30
C ASP A 34 18.99 11.45 30.10
N SER A 35 18.22 10.98 29.10
CA SER A 35 17.95 11.75 27.90
C SER A 35 17.03 12.94 28.17
N SER A 36 17.58 14.15 28.11
CA SER A 36 16.78 15.37 28.09
C SER A 36 16.15 15.57 26.71
N ILE A 37 14.82 15.59 26.66
CA ILE A 37 14.08 16.00 25.47
C ILE A 37 14.20 17.53 25.37
N ASN A 38 14.84 18.01 24.32
CA ASN A 38 14.99 19.43 24.04
C ASN A 38 14.85 19.65 22.53
N GLU A 39 13.60 19.84 22.08
CA GLU A 39 13.26 19.91 20.67
C GLU A 39 13.23 21.37 20.17
N ASN A 40 14.10 21.71 19.23
CA ASN A 40 13.95 22.94 18.44
C ASN A 40 12.95 22.75 17.29
N LYS A 41 12.75 23.81 16.49
CA LYS A 41 11.87 23.78 15.31
C LYS A 41 12.26 22.68 14.31
N ILE A 42 13.55 22.43 14.10
CA ILE A 42 14.06 21.43 13.15
C ILE A 42 13.69 20.02 13.59
N VAL A 43 13.91 19.68 14.87
CA VAL A 43 13.54 18.36 15.42
C VAL A 43 12.03 18.14 15.32
N LYS A 44 11.22 19.15 15.66
CA LYS A 44 9.75 19.05 15.56
C LYS A 44 9.28 18.83 14.12
N GLU A 45 9.86 19.55 13.16
CA GLU A 45 9.53 19.39 11.74
C GLU A 45 9.98 18.03 11.20
N ALA A 46 11.19 17.57 11.58
CA ALA A 46 11.67 16.24 11.21
C ALA A 46 10.76 15.14 11.75
N LYS A 47 10.29 15.23 13.01
CA LYS A 47 9.31 14.30 13.59
C LYS A 47 8.01 14.27 12.79
N LYS A 48 7.49 15.45 12.43
CA LYS A 48 6.27 15.58 11.64
C LYS A 48 6.42 14.91 10.27
N GLN A 49 7.47 15.28 9.52
CA GLN A 49 7.70 14.73 8.19
C GLN A 49 8.01 13.23 8.21
N LEU A 50 8.77 12.74 9.19
CA LEU A 50 9.00 11.29 9.34
C LEU A 50 7.69 10.55 9.60
N LYS A 51 6.82 11.09 10.45
CA LYS A 51 5.49 10.51 10.68
C LYS A 51 4.66 10.50 9.38
N GLU A 52 4.63 11.62 8.65
CA GLU A 52 3.95 11.71 7.36
C GLU A 52 4.52 10.74 6.32
N TYR A 53 5.83 10.52 6.31
CA TYR A 53 6.50 9.55 5.45
C TYR A 53 6.08 8.11 5.78
N PHE A 54 6.15 7.70 7.06
CA PHE A 54 5.72 6.36 7.48
C PHE A 54 4.20 6.14 7.35
N ASP A 55 3.42 7.22 7.40
CA ASP A 55 1.98 7.22 7.11
C ASP A 55 1.66 7.17 5.59
N GLY A 56 2.68 7.21 4.70
CA GLY A 56 2.48 7.23 3.25
C GLY A 56 1.82 8.53 2.75
N LYS A 57 2.19 9.68 3.33
CA LYS A 57 1.62 11.00 2.99
C LYS A 57 2.66 12.00 2.47
N LEU A 58 3.95 11.69 2.57
CA LEU A 58 5.05 12.56 2.15
C LEU A 58 5.81 11.96 0.96
N ASP A 59 6.00 12.73 -0.11
CA ASP A 59 6.83 12.34 -1.26
C ASP A 59 8.26 12.89 -1.22
N LYS A 60 8.52 13.98 -0.50
CA LYS A 60 9.85 14.56 -0.38
C LYS A 60 10.05 15.20 1.00
N PHE A 61 11.17 14.89 1.63
CA PHE A 61 11.60 15.61 2.83
C PHE A 61 12.04 17.03 2.47
N ASN A 62 11.71 17.99 3.33
CA ASN A 62 12.17 19.36 3.23
C ASN A 62 12.70 19.79 4.60
N LEU A 63 13.96 19.46 4.86
CA LEU A 63 14.64 19.70 6.12
C LEU A 63 15.98 20.40 5.89
N PRO A 64 16.41 21.30 6.77
CA PRO A 64 17.68 22.00 6.62
C PRO A 64 18.82 21.02 6.91
N ILE A 65 19.51 20.55 5.87
CA ILE A 65 20.66 19.64 5.97
C ILE A 65 21.88 20.37 5.40
N TYR A 66 22.99 20.32 6.14
CA TYR A 66 24.26 20.86 5.68
C TYR A 66 25.00 19.82 4.82
N PHE A 67 25.38 20.23 3.60
CA PHE A 67 26.23 19.45 2.71
C PHE A 67 27.51 20.25 2.43
N ASP A 68 28.66 19.72 2.85
CA ASP A 68 29.96 20.30 2.51
C ASP A 68 30.41 19.95 1.08
N ASN A 69 31.61 20.40 0.70
CA ASN A 69 32.18 20.16 -0.63
C ASN A 69 32.89 18.79 -0.76
N SER A 70 32.85 17.92 0.25
CA SER A 70 33.47 16.60 0.16
C SER A 70 32.74 15.71 -0.85
N PHE A 71 33.43 14.71 -1.41
CA PHE A 71 32.81 13.73 -2.30
C PHE A 71 31.62 13.02 -1.64
N LYS A 72 31.76 12.66 -0.35
CA LYS A 72 30.67 12.04 0.43
C LYS A 72 29.43 12.91 0.47
N SER A 73 29.57 14.20 0.79
CA SER A 73 28.42 15.11 0.89
C SER A 73 27.76 15.36 -0.45
N ARG A 74 28.53 15.44 -1.56
CA ARG A 74 27.94 15.51 -2.91
C ARG A 74 27.11 14.28 -3.23
N VAL A 75 27.64 13.08 -2.97
CA VAL A 75 26.91 11.82 -3.15
C VAL A 75 25.63 11.78 -2.31
N LEU A 76 25.69 12.17 -1.04
CA LEU A 76 24.51 12.22 -0.16
C LEU A 76 23.49 13.27 -0.61
N LYS A 77 23.95 14.40 -1.17
CA LYS A 77 23.09 15.43 -1.75
C LYS A 77 22.36 14.91 -3.00
N SER A 78 23.07 14.26 -3.94
CA SER A 78 22.42 13.64 -5.11
C SER A 78 21.39 12.61 -4.71
N LEU A 79 21.67 11.83 -3.67
CA LEU A 79 20.75 10.83 -3.14
C LEU A 79 19.51 11.47 -2.47
N TYR A 80 19.69 12.58 -1.73
CA TYR A 80 18.59 13.34 -1.15
C TYR A 80 17.62 13.89 -2.21
N GLU A 81 18.14 14.24 -3.39
CA GLU A 81 17.32 14.71 -4.53
C GLU A 81 16.66 13.58 -5.34
N THR A 82 17.00 12.32 -5.08
CA THR A 82 16.36 11.19 -5.77
C THR A 82 14.87 11.12 -5.39
N PRO A 83 13.93 11.06 -6.36
CA PRO A 83 12.50 10.99 -6.05
C PRO A 83 12.09 9.75 -5.25
N THR A 84 10.96 9.85 -4.54
CA THR A 84 10.36 8.70 -3.84
C THR A 84 9.91 7.63 -4.82
N GLY A 85 10.25 6.37 -4.52
CA GLY A 85 9.96 5.19 -5.35
C GLY A 85 11.04 4.83 -6.36
N ASP A 86 11.90 5.79 -6.72
CA ASP A 86 13.05 5.55 -7.59
C ASP A 86 14.17 4.84 -6.85
N VAL A 87 14.91 4.01 -7.58
CA VAL A 87 16.08 3.29 -7.05
C VAL A 87 17.28 3.56 -7.93
N LEU A 88 18.44 3.68 -7.28
CA LEU A 88 19.73 3.86 -7.95
C LEU A 88 20.62 2.68 -7.68
N THR A 89 21.51 2.35 -8.60
CA THR A 89 22.61 1.43 -8.30
C THR A 89 23.79 2.21 -7.72
N TYR A 90 24.66 1.54 -6.95
CA TYR A 90 25.95 2.13 -6.53
C TYR A 90 26.77 2.65 -7.71
N LYS A 91 26.63 2.01 -8.88
CA LYS A 91 27.26 2.44 -10.12
C LYS A 91 26.68 3.77 -10.61
N THR A 92 25.36 3.81 -10.79
CA THR A 92 24.64 5.02 -11.24
C THR A 92 24.90 6.20 -10.33
N LEU A 93 24.88 6.00 -9.00
CA LEU A 93 25.10 7.08 -8.04
C LEU A 93 26.55 7.61 -8.07
N ALA A 94 27.53 6.76 -8.39
CA ALA A 94 28.92 7.19 -8.60
C ALA A 94 29.04 8.02 -9.90
N GLU A 95 28.41 7.55 -10.98
CA GLU A 95 28.41 8.22 -12.28
C GLU A 95 27.73 9.59 -12.23
N MET A 96 26.62 9.72 -11.50
CA MET A 96 25.95 11.01 -11.22
C MET A 96 26.82 12.02 -10.46
N ASN A 97 27.94 11.57 -9.89
CA ASN A 97 28.91 12.40 -9.16
C ASN A 97 30.28 12.39 -9.85
N ASP A 98 30.31 12.19 -11.18
CA ASP A 98 31.49 12.21 -12.03
C ASP A 98 32.62 11.28 -11.55
N SER A 99 32.23 10.10 -11.03
CA SER A 99 33.16 9.19 -10.38
C SER A 99 32.91 7.73 -10.73
N LYS A 100 34.00 6.96 -10.78
CA LYS A 100 33.96 5.49 -10.86
C LYS A 100 34.19 4.82 -9.50
N ALA A 101 34.24 5.61 -8.42
CA ALA A 101 34.59 5.14 -7.08
C ALA A 101 33.41 4.48 -6.36
N HIS A 102 32.93 3.33 -6.85
CA HIS A 102 31.79 2.61 -6.28
C HIS A 102 31.99 2.26 -4.79
N ARG A 103 33.23 1.95 -4.39
CA ARG A 103 33.58 1.69 -2.98
C ARG A 103 33.36 2.92 -2.09
N ALA A 104 33.74 4.11 -2.55
CA ALA A 104 33.56 5.36 -1.82
C ALA A 104 32.08 5.72 -1.67
N VAL A 105 31.26 5.45 -2.70
CA VAL A 105 29.80 5.56 -2.59
C VAL A 105 29.25 4.59 -1.54
N GLY A 106 29.73 3.33 -1.53
CA GLY A 106 29.38 2.36 -0.50
C GLY A 106 29.68 2.86 0.92
N THR A 107 30.87 3.44 1.14
CA THR A 107 31.23 4.07 2.41
C THR A 107 30.33 5.27 2.74
N ALA A 108 29.98 6.11 1.77
CA ALA A 108 29.05 7.22 1.98
C ALA A 108 27.67 6.72 2.44
N MET A 109 27.16 5.62 1.86
CA MET A 109 25.90 5.01 2.27
C MET A 109 25.97 4.43 3.68
N ALA A 110 27.07 3.73 4.01
CA ALA A 110 27.27 3.10 5.31
C ALA A 110 27.47 4.11 6.45
N THR A 111 27.97 5.31 6.13
CA THR A 111 28.26 6.38 7.09
C THR A 111 27.26 7.55 7.00
N ASN A 112 26.14 7.35 6.32
CA ASN A 112 25.05 8.32 6.26
C ASN A 112 24.49 8.54 7.67
N LYS A 113 24.65 9.75 8.21
CA LYS A 113 24.17 10.12 9.54
C LYS A 113 22.68 10.42 9.58
N ILE A 114 22.04 10.64 8.43
CA ILE A 114 20.62 11.02 8.33
C ILE A 114 19.87 10.02 7.42
N PRO A 115 19.90 8.70 7.74
CA PRO A 115 19.19 7.67 6.97
C PRO A 115 17.67 7.94 6.95
N ILE A 116 16.96 7.29 6.02
CA ILE A 116 15.53 7.52 5.69
C ILE A 116 15.31 8.88 5.00
N ILE A 117 15.76 9.98 5.61
CA ILE A 117 15.64 11.33 5.07
C ILE A 117 16.61 11.53 3.90
N ILE A 118 17.88 11.17 4.08
CA ILE A 118 18.81 10.90 2.98
C ILE A 118 18.65 9.41 2.66
N PRO A 119 17.95 9.04 1.56
CA PRO A 119 17.32 7.74 1.42
C PRO A 119 18.29 6.65 0.94
N CYS A 120 19.29 6.28 1.74
CA CYS A 120 20.26 5.24 1.37
C CYS A 120 19.66 3.83 1.20
N HIS A 121 18.40 3.62 1.61
CA HIS A 121 17.62 2.44 1.27
C HIS A 121 17.25 2.36 -0.22
N ARG A 122 17.27 3.47 -0.98
CA ARG A 122 17.04 3.50 -2.44
C ARG A 122 18.25 3.03 -3.27
N VAL A 123 19.41 2.85 -2.65
CA VAL A 123 20.61 2.38 -3.36
C VAL A 123 20.70 0.86 -3.34
N ILE A 124 20.55 0.22 -4.49
CA ILE A 124 20.53 -1.24 -4.66
C ILE A 124 21.73 -1.75 -5.47
N LYS A 125 21.87 -3.07 -5.58
CA LYS A 125 22.89 -3.68 -6.43
C LYS A 125 22.51 -3.57 -7.91
N SER A 126 23.51 -3.65 -8.79
CA SER A 126 23.30 -3.60 -10.24
C SER A 126 22.53 -4.77 -10.82
N ASP A 127 22.47 -5.89 -10.10
CA ASP A 127 21.66 -7.07 -10.44
C ASP A 127 20.18 -6.91 -10.05
N GLY A 128 19.80 -5.77 -9.46
CA GLY A 128 18.45 -5.49 -8.97
C GLY A 128 18.16 -6.03 -7.56
N SER A 129 19.09 -6.76 -6.94
CA SER A 129 18.90 -7.28 -5.59
C SER A 129 19.06 -6.20 -4.51
N VAL A 130 18.32 -6.35 -3.41
CA VAL A 130 18.45 -5.49 -2.24
C VAL A 130 19.78 -5.81 -1.56
N GLY A 131 20.66 -4.81 -1.47
CA GLY A 131 21.93 -4.92 -0.75
C GLY A 131 21.77 -4.75 0.75
N ASN A 132 22.88 -4.85 1.47
CA ASN A 132 22.91 -4.62 2.93
C ASN A 132 22.43 -3.21 3.29
N TYR A 133 21.96 -3.07 4.53
CA TYR A 133 21.50 -1.84 5.14
C TYR A 133 21.89 -1.84 6.61
N TYR A 134 22.29 -0.68 7.14
CA TYR A 134 22.79 -0.58 8.52
C TYR A 134 21.76 -1.11 9.54
N TYR A 135 20.46 -0.83 9.32
CA TYR A 135 19.36 -1.31 10.16
C TYR A 135 18.74 -2.64 9.67
N GLY A 136 19.46 -3.38 8.83
CA GLY A 136 19.03 -4.67 8.30
C GLY A 136 18.29 -4.60 6.97
N SER A 137 18.51 -5.61 6.12
CA SER A 137 17.89 -5.72 4.78
C SER A 137 16.37 -5.69 4.82
N LYS A 138 15.77 -6.25 5.88
CA LYS A 138 14.31 -6.26 6.05
C LYS A 138 13.72 -4.86 6.14
N MET A 139 14.36 -3.96 6.88
CA MET A 139 13.92 -2.57 6.96
C MET A 139 14.03 -1.88 5.60
N LYS A 140 15.12 -2.13 4.87
CA LYS A 140 15.31 -1.59 3.52
C LYS A 140 14.24 -2.04 2.54
N GLU A 141 13.89 -3.32 2.54
CA GLU A 141 12.77 -3.86 1.75
C GLU A 141 11.43 -3.21 2.11
N ASP A 142 11.15 -3.07 3.41
CA ASP A 142 9.89 -2.51 3.88
C ASP A 142 9.78 -1.00 3.56
N LEU A 143 10.89 -0.25 3.60
CA LEU A 143 10.92 1.15 3.14
C LEU A 143 10.70 1.26 1.63
N LEU A 144 11.34 0.40 0.82
CA LEU A 144 11.12 0.37 -0.63
C LEU A 144 9.68 -0.01 -0.98
N LEU A 145 9.07 -0.92 -0.21
CA LEU A 145 7.67 -1.30 -0.38
C LEU A 145 6.72 -0.18 0.02
N LEU A 146 6.99 0.53 1.11
CA LEU A 146 6.23 1.71 1.55
C LEU A 146 6.20 2.79 0.47
N GLU A 147 7.35 3.11 -0.12
CA GLU A 147 7.42 4.10 -1.21
C GLU A 147 6.69 3.63 -2.47
N ALA A 148 6.77 2.33 -2.78
CA ALA A 148 6.04 1.75 -3.90
C ALA A 148 4.52 1.79 -3.68
N GLU A 149 4.07 1.55 -2.44
CA GLU A 149 2.67 1.64 -2.05
C GLU A 149 2.17 3.08 -2.12
N TYR A 150 2.97 4.04 -1.64
CA TYR A 150 2.67 5.47 -1.77
C TYR A 150 2.40 5.86 -3.24
N LEU A 151 3.30 5.48 -4.15
CA LEU A 151 3.14 5.78 -5.57
C LEU A 151 1.96 5.04 -6.20
N PHE A 152 1.72 3.79 -5.83
CA PHE A 152 0.54 3.04 -6.26
C PHE A 152 -0.75 3.77 -5.87
N LEU A 153 -0.91 4.12 -4.59
CA LEU A 153 -2.09 4.83 -4.10
C LEU A 153 -2.25 6.19 -4.79
N LYS A 154 -1.16 6.95 -4.94
CA LYS A 154 -1.18 8.29 -5.55
C LYS A 154 -1.48 8.28 -7.05
N LYS A 155 -0.95 7.30 -7.81
CA LYS A 155 -1.01 7.30 -9.29
C LYS A 155 -2.09 6.41 -9.87
N CYS A 156 -2.45 5.34 -9.18
CA CYS A 156 -3.27 4.25 -9.73
C CYS A 156 -4.66 4.15 -9.11
N THR A 157 -4.93 4.96 -8.07
CA THR A 157 -6.17 4.88 -7.32
C THR A 157 -6.73 6.27 -7.00
N LYS A 158 -8.00 6.29 -6.59
CA LYS A 158 -8.71 7.42 -6.02
C LYS A 158 -9.31 7.03 -4.68
N VAL A 159 -9.63 8.04 -3.87
CA VAL A 159 -10.35 7.84 -2.61
C VAL A 159 -11.82 8.20 -2.85
N GLU A 160 -12.69 7.21 -2.75
CA GLU A 160 -14.13 7.39 -2.85
C GLU A 160 -14.72 7.52 -1.44
N ASN A 161 -15.59 8.51 -1.21
CA ASN A 161 -16.20 8.74 0.09
C ASN A 161 -17.64 8.24 0.10
N PHE A 162 -18.01 7.52 1.15
CA PHE A 162 -19.41 7.18 1.35
C PHE A 162 -20.24 8.42 1.68
N SER A 163 -21.44 8.49 1.11
CA SER A 163 -22.41 9.53 1.39
C SER A 163 -22.82 9.54 2.87
N LYS A 164 -23.40 10.66 3.32
CA LYS A 164 -23.96 10.74 4.68
C LYS A 164 -25.09 9.72 4.89
N ASN A 165 -25.88 9.44 3.85
CA ASN A 165 -26.99 8.49 3.94
C ASN A 165 -26.49 7.06 4.16
N GLU A 166 -25.46 6.64 3.41
CA GLU A 166 -24.79 5.35 3.60
C GLU A 166 -24.25 5.22 5.04
N GLN A 167 -23.52 6.24 5.50
CA GLN A 167 -22.96 6.25 6.85
C GLN A 167 -24.05 6.21 7.93
N ASN A 168 -25.13 6.97 7.75
CA ASN A 168 -26.25 7.02 8.69
C ASN A 168 -26.96 5.67 8.78
N MET A 169 -27.25 5.03 7.64
CA MET A 169 -27.85 3.69 7.62
C MET A 169 -27.02 2.71 8.44
N LEU A 170 -25.70 2.72 8.22
CA LEU A 170 -24.78 1.79 8.87
C LEU A 170 -24.78 1.94 10.40
N ILE A 171 -24.75 3.18 10.90
CA ILE A 171 -24.72 3.47 12.36
C ILE A 171 -26.10 3.35 13.01
N SER A 172 -27.20 3.49 12.26
CA SER A 172 -28.56 3.31 12.78
C SER A 172 -29.02 1.86 12.74
N HIS A 173 -28.40 1.01 11.91
CA HIS A 173 -28.80 -0.38 11.72
C HIS A 173 -28.70 -1.17 13.04
N PRO A 174 -29.77 -1.87 13.50
CA PRO A 174 -29.82 -2.51 14.82
C PRO A 174 -28.66 -3.46 15.14
N THR A 175 -28.25 -4.25 14.14
CA THR A 175 -27.15 -5.21 14.26
C THR A 175 -25.79 -4.62 13.89
N LEU A 176 -25.63 -4.01 12.71
CA LEU A 176 -24.33 -3.52 12.22
C LEU A 176 -23.71 -2.44 13.11
N LYS A 177 -24.52 -1.61 13.79
CA LYS A 177 -24.00 -0.56 14.68
C LYS A 177 -23.07 -1.09 15.78
N LYS A 178 -23.24 -2.35 16.19
CA LYS A 178 -22.41 -3.04 17.19
C LYS A 178 -20.94 -3.13 16.79
N MET A 179 -20.63 -3.09 15.48
CA MET A 179 -19.25 -3.00 15.02
C MET A 179 -18.58 -1.75 15.59
N PHE A 180 -19.31 -0.63 15.65
CA PHE A 180 -18.73 0.66 16.01
C PHE A 180 -18.55 0.89 17.51
N ASP A 181 -18.93 -0.10 18.33
CA ASP A 181 -18.56 -0.12 19.75
C ASP A 181 -17.04 -0.31 19.91
N VAL A 182 -16.37 -0.93 18.92
CA VAL A 182 -14.95 -1.27 18.97
C VAL A 182 -14.12 -0.70 17.82
N MET A 183 -14.76 -0.20 16.75
CA MET A 183 -14.07 0.41 15.62
C MET A 183 -14.70 1.74 15.20
N LYS A 184 -13.91 2.62 14.59
CA LYS A 184 -14.46 3.80 13.91
C LYS A 184 -15.03 3.39 12.55
N PRO A 185 -16.16 3.96 12.11
CA PRO A 185 -16.72 3.67 10.80
C PRO A 185 -15.76 4.11 9.70
N ILE A 186 -15.61 3.24 8.71
CA ILE A 186 -14.86 3.52 7.48
C ILE A 186 -15.72 4.45 6.63
N LYS A 187 -15.17 5.63 6.32
CA LYS A 187 -15.87 6.69 5.59
C LYS A 187 -15.49 6.78 4.12
N ASN A 188 -14.42 6.09 3.74
CA ASN A 188 -13.91 6.09 2.38
C ASN A 188 -13.20 4.77 2.06
N TYR A 189 -13.03 4.52 0.79
CA TYR A 189 -12.34 3.35 0.27
C TYR A 189 -11.53 3.70 -0.97
N ILE A 190 -10.62 2.80 -1.33
CA ILE A 190 -9.77 2.94 -2.50
C ILE A 190 -10.54 2.45 -3.72
N HIS A 191 -10.57 3.26 -4.77
CA HIS A 191 -11.13 2.95 -6.08
C HIS A 191 -10.01 2.92 -7.12
N TYR A 192 -10.00 1.93 -8.01
CA TYR A 192 -8.96 1.80 -9.04
C TYR A 192 -9.23 2.73 -10.22
N ASN A 193 -8.19 3.36 -10.78
CA ASN A 193 -8.35 4.33 -11.86
C ASN A 193 -8.93 3.77 -13.17
N THR A 194 -8.81 2.45 -13.40
CA THR A 194 -9.34 1.78 -14.59
C THR A 194 -10.02 0.47 -14.20
N ILE A 195 -11.04 0.07 -14.95
CA ILE A 195 -11.72 -1.21 -14.71
C ILE A 195 -10.78 -2.37 -15.04
N PHE A 196 -9.96 -2.23 -16.08
CA PHE A 196 -8.95 -3.24 -16.43
C PHE A 196 -7.96 -3.49 -15.28
N SER A 197 -7.37 -2.45 -14.70
CA SER A 197 -6.41 -2.60 -13.60
C SER A 197 -7.08 -3.18 -12.34
N CYS A 198 -8.35 -2.83 -12.09
CA CYS A 198 -9.14 -3.44 -11.03
C CYS A 198 -9.26 -4.95 -11.23
N VAL A 199 -9.65 -5.42 -12.42
CA VAL A 199 -9.79 -6.85 -12.73
C VAL A 199 -8.48 -7.60 -12.47
N ILE A 200 -7.35 -7.06 -12.93
CA ILE A 200 -6.03 -7.66 -12.71
C ILE A 200 -5.68 -7.71 -11.22
N SER A 201 -5.92 -6.62 -10.47
CA SER A 201 -5.76 -6.60 -9.02
C SER A 201 -6.62 -7.68 -8.35
N GLN A 202 -7.89 -7.83 -8.73
CA GLN A 202 -8.75 -8.85 -8.12
C GLN A 202 -8.25 -10.28 -8.38
N ILE A 203 -7.64 -10.55 -9.54
CA ILE A 203 -6.99 -11.84 -9.82
C ILE A 203 -5.76 -12.06 -8.92
N ILE A 204 -4.97 -11.01 -8.65
CA ILE A 204 -3.81 -11.09 -7.75
C ILE A 204 -4.21 -11.54 -6.34
N TYR A 205 -5.36 -11.05 -5.86
CA TYR A 205 -5.89 -11.35 -4.53
C TYR A 205 -6.47 -12.77 -4.36
N GLN A 206 -6.75 -13.48 -5.45
CA GLN A 206 -7.39 -14.79 -5.38
C GLN A 206 -6.55 -15.84 -4.62
N GLN A 207 -7.20 -16.55 -3.68
CA GLN A 207 -6.71 -17.75 -3.00
C GLN A 207 -5.37 -17.59 -2.25
N ILE A 208 -5.06 -16.38 -1.75
CA ILE A 208 -3.90 -16.13 -0.90
C ILE A 208 -4.25 -15.18 0.25
N ALA A 209 -3.40 -15.13 1.28
CA ALA A 209 -3.59 -14.21 2.40
C ALA A 209 -3.50 -12.74 1.95
N TYR A 210 -4.34 -11.88 2.51
CA TYR A 210 -4.44 -10.45 2.19
C TYR A 210 -3.08 -9.74 2.19
N LYS A 211 -2.28 -9.90 3.25
CA LYS A 211 -0.95 -9.24 3.36
C LYS A 211 0.00 -9.65 2.22
N THR A 212 -0.09 -10.91 1.79
CA THR A 212 0.70 -11.41 0.65
C THR A 212 0.19 -10.81 -0.65
N ALA A 213 -1.14 -10.81 -0.87
CA ALA A 213 -1.75 -10.21 -2.06
C ALA A 213 -1.42 -8.74 -2.19
N LYS A 214 -1.54 -7.98 -1.10
CA LYS A 214 -1.24 -6.55 -1.07
C LYS A 214 0.20 -6.26 -1.48
N LYS A 215 1.16 -7.02 -0.93
CA LYS A 215 2.57 -6.91 -1.33
C LYS A 215 2.75 -7.20 -2.83
N GLN A 216 2.12 -8.25 -3.36
CA GLN A 216 2.23 -8.61 -4.77
C GLN A 216 1.59 -7.56 -5.69
N GLU A 217 0.47 -6.98 -5.29
CA GLU A 217 -0.17 -5.86 -6.00
C GLU A 217 0.77 -4.66 -6.09
N ILE A 218 1.32 -4.19 -4.96
CA ILE A 218 2.23 -3.05 -4.93
C ILE A 218 3.43 -3.28 -5.86
N LEU A 219 4.01 -4.48 -5.82
CA LEU A 219 5.12 -4.85 -6.69
C LEU A 219 4.71 -4.97 -8.16
N PHE A 220 3.48 -5.43 -8.45
CA PHE A 220 2.92 -5.48 -9.80
C PHE A 220 2.76 -4.09 -10.41
N TYR A 221 2.18 -3.12 -9.68
CA TYR A 221 2.08 -1.75 -10.16
C TYR A 221 3.46 -1.12 -10.34
N LYS A 222 4.43 -1.38 -9.44
CA LYS A 222 5.81 -0.94 -9.63
C LYS A 222 6.44 -1.54 -10.90
N LEU A 223 6.27 -2.84 -11.15
CA LEU A 223 6.72 -3.51 -12.38
C LEU A 223 6.13 -2.85 -13.64
N CYS A 224 4.89 -2.38 -13.54
CA CYS A 224 4.21 -1.67 -14.62
C CYS A 224 4.55 -0.17 -14.67
N ASN A 225 5.55 0.33 -13.93
CA ASN A 225 5.83 1.76 -13.76
C ASN A 225 4.56 2.59 -13.45
N TYR A 226 3.65 2.01 -12.67
CA TYR A 226 2.38 2.62 -12.25
C TYR A 226 1.40 2.93 -13.39
N GLU A 227 1.57 2.25 -14.54
CA GLU A 227 0.69 2.38 -15.70
C GLU A 227 0.34 0.98 -16.21
N VAL A 228 -0.89 0.55 -15.93
CA VAL A 228 -1.38 -0.81 -16.24
C VAL A 228 -2.24 -0.76 -17.49
N THR A 229 -1.70 -1.20 -18.62
CA THR A 229 -2.42 -1.30 -19.90
C THR A 229 -2.28 -2.69 -20.50
N LYS A 230 -3.26 -3.12 -21.29
CA LYS A 230 -3.19 -4.41 -22.00
C LYS A 230 -1.91 -4.50 -22.85
N GLU A 231 -1.61 -3.46 -23.61
CA GLU A 231 -0.44 -3.41 -24.51
C GLU A 231 0.88 -3.66 -23.76
N LYS A 232 1.05 -3.01 -22.61
CA LYS A 232 2.26 -3.16 -21.80
C LYS A 232 2.37 -4.55 -21.22
N LEU A 233 1.27 -5.11 -20.70
CA LEU A 233 1.27 -6.45 -20.12
C LEU A 233 1.46 -7.56 -21.17
N MET A 234 1.01 -7.36 -22.41
CA MET A 234 1.26 -8.29 -23.52
C MET A 234 2.76 -8.44 -23.81
N LYS A 235 3.54 -7.36 -23.66
CA LYS A 235 4.98 -7.33 -23.95
C LYS A 235 5.84 -7.93 -22.83
N MET A 236 5.29 -8.10 -21.62
CA MET A 236 6.03 -8.62 -20.46
C MET A 236 6.17 -10.15 -20.51
N ASP A 237 7.33 -10.65 -20.08
CA ASP A 237 7.59 -12.10 -19.96
C ASP A 237 7.02 -12.65 -18.65
N ASP A 238 6.54 -13.90 -18.67
CA ASP A 238 6.01 -14.58 -17.49
C ASP A 238 7.01 -14.64 -16.31
N LYS A 239 8.32 -14.65 -16.58
CA LYS A 239 9.36 -14.60 -15.55
C LYS A 239 9.30 -13.33 -14.71
N GLU A 240 8.83 -12.22 -15.28
CA GLU A 240 8.70 -10.94 -14.56
C GLU A 240 7.61 -11.03 -13.50
N PHE A 241 6.44 -11.58 -13.85
CA PHE A 241 5.36 -11.86 -12.89
C PHE A 241 5.79 -12.85 -11.81
N LYS A 242 6.53 -13.90 -12.19
CA LYS A 242 7.03 -14.91 -11.25
C LYS A 242 7.99 -14.30 -10.21
N LYS A 243 8.84 -13.35 -10.60
CA LYS A 243 9.76 -12.65 -9.68
C LYS A 243 9.03 -11.92 -8.55
N ILE A 244 7.82 -11.42 -8.80
CA ILE A 244 6.98 -10.76 -7.80
C ILE A 244 5.96 -11.71 -7.14
N GLY A 245 6.07 -13.02 -7.39
CA GLY A 245 5.26 -14.06 -6.76
C GLY A 245 3.88 -14.29 -7.39
N ILE A 246 3.64 -13.76 -8.59
CA ILE A 246 2.43 -14.00 -9.38
C ILE A 246 2.72 -15.14 -10.35
N SER A 247 2.12 -16.30 -10.13
CA SER A 247 2.38 -17.52 -10.90
C SER A 247 1.17 -18.47 -10.92
N GLY A 248 1.30 -19.59 -11.65
CA GLY A 248 0.28 -20.62 -11.72
C GLY A 248 -1.03 -20.11 -12.35
N PHE A 249 -2.17 -20.48 -11.76
CA PHE A 249 -3.47 -20.10 -12.28
C PHE A 249 -3.71 -18.59 -12.30
N ARG A 250 -3.17 -17.81 -11.35
CA ARG A 250 -3.33 -16.35 -11.34
C ARG A 250 -2.67 -15.70 -12.55
N LEU A 251 -1.46 -16.13 -12.88
CA LEU A 251 -0.79 -15.67 -14.09
C LEU A 251 -1.55 -16.10 -15.34
N LYS A 252 -2.05 -17.33 -15.39
CA LYS A 252 -2.91 -17.81 -16.49
C LYS A 252 -4.17 -16.95 -16.64
N TYR A 253 -4.82 -16.57 -15.55
CA TYR A 253 -6.04 -15.75 -15.57
C TYR A 253 -5.73 -14.32 -16.01
N ILE A 254 -4.62 -13.73 -15.54
CA ILE A 254 -4.12 -12.46 -16.06
C ILE A 254 -3.93 -12.54 -17.59
N ARG A 255 -3.29 -13.60 -18.09
CA ARG A 255 -3.11 -13.80 -19.55
C ARG A 255 -4.43 -13.95 -20.29
N ASN A 256 -5.40 -14.68 -19.76
CA ASN A 256 -6.74 -14.78 -20.35
C ASN A 256 -7.43 -13.41 -20.41
N THR A 257 -7.33 -12.60 -19.35
CA THR A 257 -7.89 -11.24 -19.32
C THR A 257 -7.21 -10.32 -20.34
N ILE A 258 -5.89 -10.37 -20.44
CA ILE A 258 -5.11 -9.59 -21.43
C ILE A 258 -5.53 -9.95 -22.86
N ASN A 259 -5.69 -11.24 -23.16
CA ASN A 259 -6.01 -11.76 -24.48
C ASN A 259 -7.50 -11.69 -24.84
N SER A 260 -8.35 -11.19 -23.94
CA SER A 260 -9.77 -11.01 -24.23
C SER A 260 -10.00 -9.79 -25.12
N ASP A 261 -10.99 -9.87 -26.01
CA ASP A 261 -11.42 -8.75 -26.88
C ASP A 261 -12.32 -7.73 -26.15
N ILE A 262 -12.46 -7.86 -24.82
CA ILE A 262 -13.31 -7.00 -24.01
C ILE A 262 -12.71 -5.60 -23.90
N ASP A 263 -13.50 -4.59 -24.23
CA ASP A 263 -13.23 -3.19 -23.91
C ASP A 263 -13.67 -2.91 -22.47
N PHE A 264 -12.71 -2.95 -21.54
CA PHE A 264 -12.97 -2.86 -20.11
C PHE A 264 -13.52 -1.49 -19.68
N GLU A 265 -13.15 -0.43 -20.39
CA GLU A 265 -13.54 0.93 -20.01
C GLU A 265 -14.99 1.24 -20.43
N LYS A 266 -15.53 0.52 -21.42
CA LYS A 266 -16.97 0.57 -21.75
C LYS A 266 -17.85 -0.24 -20.81
N LEU A 267 -17.27 -1.02 -19.89
CA LEU A 267 -18.07 -1.86 -19.01
C LEU A 267 -19.01 -1.06 -18.11
N SER A 268 -18.66 0.17 -17.75
CA SER A 268 -19.53 1.05 -16.96
C SER A 268 -20.83 1.47 -17.67
N GLU A 269 -20.91 1.31 -18.99
CA GLU A 269 -22.10 1.63 -19.79
C GLU A 269 -23.16 0.52 -19.73
N TYR A 270 -22.78 -0.69 -19.31
CA TYR A 270 -23.68 -1.83 -19.25
C TYR A 270 -24.37 -1.98 -17.90
N SER A 271 -25.48 -2.72 -17.89
CA SER A 271 -26.12 -3.18 -16.65
C SER A 271 -25.24 -4.19 -15.93
N ASP A 272 -25.45 -4.35 -14.62
CA ASP A 272 -24.66 -5.28 -13.82
C ASP A 272 -24.81 -6.72 -14.32
N GLU A 273 -26.02 -7.15 -14.73
CA GLU A 273 -26.26 -8.48 -15.30
C GLU A 273 -25.40 -8.72 -16.54
N LYS A 274 -25.30 -7.70 -17.41
CA LYS A 274 -24.47 -7.79 -18.61
C LYS A 274 -22.98 -7.78 -18.27
N ILE A 275 -22.56 -7.05 -17.25
CA ILE A 275 -21.18 -7.07 -16.75
C ILE A 275 -20.82 -8.46 -16.20
N TYR A 276 -21.73 -9.12 -15.45
CA TYR A 276 -21.53 -10.51 -15.01
C TYR A 276 -21.33 -11.45 -16.20
N GLU A 277 -22.20 -11.38 -17.21
CA GLU A 277 -22.08 -12.20 -18.42
C GLU A 277 -20.73 -11.99 -19.12
N ILE A 278 -20.34 -10.72 -19.36
CA ILE A 278 -19.10 -10.38 -20.06
C ILE A 278 -17.89 -10.84 -19.27
N LEU A 279 -17.78 -10.48 -18.00
CA LEU A 279 -16.57 -10.74 -17.23
C LEU A 279 -16.41 -12.23 -16.89
N THR A 280 -17.50 -12.96 -16.61
CA THR A 280 -17.42 -14.40 -16.32
C THR A 280 -17.15 -15.27 -17.55
N SER A 281 -17.31 -14.71 -18.77
CA SER A 281 -16.85 -15.37 -20.00
C SER A 281 -15.32 -15.56 -20.02
N ILE A 282 -14.57 -14.73 -19.29
CA ILE A 282 -13.12 -14.88 -19.15
C ILE A 282 -12.83 -16.00 -18.15
N LYS A 283 -12.25 -17.10 -18.63
CA LYS A 283 -11.82 -18.22 -17.78
C LYS A 283 -10.88 -17.74 -16.67
N GLY A 284 -11.33 -17.86 -15.42
CA GLY A 284 -10.60 -17.42 -14.23
C GLY A 284 -11.26 -16.27 -13.47
N ILE A 285 -12.27 -15.64 -14.06
CA ILE A 285 -13.10 -14.63 -13.43
C ILE A 285 -14.43 -15.27 -13.04
N GLY A 286 -14.68 -15.35 -11.73
CA GLY A 286 -15.95 -15.82 -11.17
C GLY A 286 -16.80 -14.66 -10.64
N THR A 287 -18.00 -14.97 -10.17
CA THR A 287 -18.93 -13.96 -9.62
C THR A 287 -18.31 -13.11 -8.50
N TRP A 288 -17.50 -13.72 -7.62
CA TRP A 288 -16.78 -12.98 -6.57
C TRP A 288 -15.87 -11.90 -7.16
N THR A 289 -15.13 -12.21 -8.22
CA THR A 289 -14.27 -11.22 -8.88
C THR A 289 -15.07 -10.10 -9.54
N VAL A 290 -16.22 -10.43 -10.14
CA VAL A 290 -17.13 -9.42 -10.71
C VAL A 290 -17.65 -8.49 -9.63
N GLU A 291 -18.11 -9.03 -8.49
CA GLU A 291 -18.56 -8.23 -7.34
C GLU A 291 -17.45 -7.25 -6.90
N MET A 292 -16.22 -7.72 -6.74
CA MET A 292 -15.10 -6.84 -6.36
C MET A 292 -14.82 -5.76 -7.42
N VAL A 293 -15.02 -6.05 -8.71
CA VAL A 293 -14.87 -5.07 -9.80
C VAL A 293 -16.00 -4.04 -9.79
N LEU A 294 -17.25 -4.46 -9.55
CA LEU A 294 -18.39 -3.55 -9.39
C LEU A 294 -18.16 -2.59 -8.22
N LEU A 295 -17.59 -3.08 -7.11
CA LEU A 295 -17.30 -2.27 -5.93
C LEU A 295 -16.09 -1.36 -6.14
N PHE A 296 -14.91 -1.91 -6.44
CA PHE A 296 -13.65 -1.16 -6.45
C PHE A 296 -13.30 -0.53 -7.80
N GLY A 297 -13.92 -0.98 -8.90
CA GLY A 297 -13.70 -0.46 -10.25
C GLY A 297 -14.83 0.44 -10.75
N MET A 298 -16.05 0.30 -10.22
CA MET A 298 -17.23 1.04 -10.70
C MET A 298 -18.03 1.75 -9.60
N SER A 299 -17.59 1.67 -8.34
CA SER A 299 -18.22 2.34 -7.19
C SER A 299 -19.73 2.03 -7.03
N ARG A 300 -20.18 0.83 -7.40
CA ARG A 300 -21.58 0.42 -7.20
C ARG A 300 -21.88 0.35 -5.70
N SER A 301 -23.00 0.91 -5.24
CA SER A 301 -23.37 0.97 -3.82
C SER A 301 -24.00 -0.32 -3.28
N HIS A 302 -24.46 -1.19 -4.17
CA HIS A 302 -25.26 -2.38 -3.86
C HIS A 302 -24.51 -3.70 -4.02
N VAL A 303 -23.25 -3.75 -3.56
CA VAL A 303 -22.39 -4.94 -3.69
C VAL A 303 -22.08 -5.56 -2.33
N ILE A 304 -22.49 -6.81 -2.14
CA ILE A 304 -22.04 -7.69 -1.05
C ILE A 304 -21.98 -9.13 -1.51
N SER A 305 -20.90 -9.81 -1.13
CA SER A 305 -20.57 -11.12 -1.70
C SER A 305 -20.85 -12.26 -0.72
N TYR A 306 -21.70 -13.22 -1.13
CA TYR A 306 -21.89 -14.46 -0.37
C TYR A 306 -20.65 -15.37 -0.39
N LYS A 307 -19.80 -15.23 -1.41
CA LYS A 307 -18.58 -16.03 -1.59
C LYS A 307 -17.38 -15.46 -0.83
N ASP A 308 -17.53 -14.27 -0.24
CA ASP A 308 -16.46 -13.65 0.53
C ASP A 308 -16.47 -14.13 1.99
N LEU A 309 -15.48 -14.96 2.33
CA LEU A 309 -15.37 -15.55 3.66
C LEU A 309 -15.25 -14.50 4.78
N ILE A 310 -14.66 -13.34 4.51
CA ILE A 310 -14.49 -12.31 5.54
C ILE A 310 -15.84 -11.67 5.83
N ILE A 311 -16.63 -11.36 4.79
CA ILE A 311 -18.00 -10.85 4.93
C ILE A 311 -18.88 -11.86 5.67
N ILE A 312 -18.87 -13.12 5.25
CA ILE A 312 -19.65 -14.18 5.90
C ILE A 312 -19.28 -14.34 7.37
N ASN A 313 -17.99 -14.33 7.71
CA ASN A 313 -17.54 -14.42 9.09
C ASN A 313 -17.95 -13.20 9.94
N GLY A 314 -17.88 -12.00 9.36
CA GLY A 314 -18.36 -10.78 10.02
C GLY A 314 -19.86 -10.83 10.31
N LEU A 315 -20.67 -11.25 9.34
CA LEU A 315 -22.11 -11.42 9.53
C LEU A 315 -22.43 -12.50 10.57
N LYS A 316 -21.75 -13.66 10.52
CA LYS A 316 -21.90 -14.74 11.52
C LYS A 316 -21.70 -14.20 12.93
N GLN A 317 -20.66 -13.40 13.13
CA GLN A 317 -20.35 -12.83 14.44
C GLN A 317 -21.43 -11.84 14.90
N LEU A 318 -21.79 -10.87 14.05
CA LEU A 318 -22.72 -9.81 14.43
C LEU A 318 -24.14 -10.32 14.68
N TYR A 319 -24.56 -11.32 13.91
CA TYR A 319 -25.86 -11.97 14.02
C TYR A 319 -25.86 -13.18 14.95
N LYS A 320 -24.71 -13.54 15.55
CA LYS A 320 -24.53 -14.70 16.44
C LYS A 320 -24.98 -16.01 15.80
N LEU A 321 -24.56 -16.25 14.56
CA LEU A 321 -24.91 -17.43 13.76
C LEU A 321 -23.69 -18.34 13.61
N GLU A 322 -23.91 -19.65 13.80
CA GLU A 322 -22.87 -20.66 13.54
C GLU A 322 -22.60 -20.84 12.05
N ASN A 323 -23.62 -20.71 11.20
CA ASN A 323 -23.52 -20.80 9.74
C ASN A 323 -24.57 -19.91 9.07
N ILE A 324 -24.32 -19.50 7.82
CA ILE A 324 -25.24 -18.68 7.03
C ILE A 324 -25.52 -19.39 5.70
N SER A 325 -26.75 -19.87 5.52
CA SER A 325 -27.24 -20.35 4.23
C SER A 325 -27.47 -19.19 3.26
N LEU A 326 -27.53 -19.46 1.95
CA LEU A 326 -27.81 -18.42 0.95
C LEU A 326 -29.14 -17.70 1.22
N SER A 327 -30.19 -18.44 1.61
CA SER A 327 -31.48 -17.83 1.97
C SER A 327 -31.36 -16.90 3.17
N LYS A 328 -30.61 -17.30 4.21
CA LYS A 328 -30.42 -16.46 5.40
C LYS A 328 -29.55 -15.25 5.09
N PHE A 329 -28.54 -15.42 4.24
CA PHE A 329 -27.73 -14.31 3.74
C PHE A 329 -28.59 -13.28 3.02
N ASN A 330 -29.45 -13.72 2.10
CA ASN A 330 -30.34 -12.81 1.36
C ASN A 330 -31.34 -12.09 2.29
N GLU A 331 -31.88 -12.79 3.29
CA GLU A 331 -32.73 -12.18 4.33
C GLU A 331 -31.98 -11.07 5.07
N ILE A 332 -30.73 -11.33 5.50
CA ILE A 332 -29.88 -10.33 6.17
C ILE A 332 -29.57 -9.16 5.24
N VAL A 333 -29.16 -9.44 4.00
CA VAL A 333 -28.79 -8.41 3.02
C VAL A 333 -29.97 -7.51 2.68
N SER A 334 -31.19 -8.05 2.64
CA SER A 334 -32.39 -7.23 2.40
C SER A 334 -32.57 -6.11 3.43
N THR A 335 -31.99 -6.22 4.63
CA THR A 335 -32.08 -5.18 5.66
C THR A 335 -31.10 -4.03 5.44
N PHE A 336 -30.18 -4.13 4.47
CA PHE A 336 -29.18 -3.10 4.17
C PHE A 336 -29.71 -2.02 3.22
N ASN A 337 -30.88 -2.22 2.60
CA ASN A 337 -31.62 -1.22 1.82
C ASN A 337 -30.80 -0.56 0.70
N GLY A 338 -29.99 -1.32 -0.06
CA GLY A 338 -29.23 -0.78 -1.21
C GLY A 338 -27.86 -0.18 -0.86
N PHE A 339 -27.41 -0.34 0.39
CA PHE A 339 -26.14 0.15 0.91
C PHE A 339 -25.17 -0.98 1.24
N GLU A 340 -25.22 -2.05 0.47
CA GLU A 340 -24.45 -3.27 0.69
C GLU A 340 -22.92 -3.03 0.62
N SER A 341 -22.46 -2.11 -0.23
CA SER A 341 -21.02 -1.85 -0.41
C SER A 341 -20.36 -1.21 0.82
N ILE A 342 -21.02 -0.27 1.49
CA ILE A 342 -20.50 0.30 2.74
C ILE A 342 -20.47 -0.76 3.85
N VAL A 343 -21.43 -1.69 3.86
CA VAL A 343 -21.43 -2.83 4.79
C VAL A 343 -20.24 -3.74 4.50
N SER A 344 -20.02 -4.12 3.24
CA SER A 344 -18.88 -4.94 2.81
C SER A 344 -17.54 -4.36 3.28
N ILE A 345 -17.30 -3.08 3.02
CA ILE A 345 -16.06 -2.38 3.39
C ILE A 345 -15.85 -2.34 4.91
N ASN A 346 -16.91 -2.06 5.67
CA ASN A 346 -16.79 -2.01 7.13
C ASN A 346 -16.63 -3.41 7.75
N LEU A 347 -17.25 -4.46 7.18
CA LEU A 347 -17.06 -5.85 7.61
C LEU A 347 -15.62 -6.33 7.38
N TRP A 348 -15.02 -6.01 6.22
CA TRP A 348 -13.60 -6.32 5.99
C TRP A 348 -12.71 -5.66 7.04
N SER A 349 -12.88 -4.37 7.31
CA SER A 349 -12.09 -3.69 8.35
C SER A 349 -12.35 -4.23 9.76
N TYR A 350 -13.57 -4.68 10.06
CA TYR A 350 -13.92 -5.23 11.36
C TYR A 350 -13.17 -6.53 11.65
N ILE A 351 -13.11 -7.43 10.66
CA ILE A 351 -12.43 -8.71 10.79
C ILE A 351 -10.91 -8.57 10.68
N GLU A 352 -10.39 -7.79 9.72
CA GLU A 352 -8.95 -7.71 9.45
C GLU A 352 -8.17 -7.11 10.63
N LYS A 353 -8.71 -6.08 11.29
CA LYS A 353 -8.07 -5.43 12.44
C LYS A 353 -8.11 -6.25 13.72
N GLY A 354 -8.70 -7.45 13.68
CA GLY A 354 -8.73 -8.33 14.84
C GLY A 354 -9.56 -7.78 16.00
N TYR A 355 -10.56 -6.93 15.73
CA TYR A 355 -11.55 -6.53 16.75
C TYR A 355 -12.41 -7.71 17.24
N TYR A 356 -12.20 -8.88 16.64
CA TYR A 356 -12.63 -10.17 17.12
C TYR A 356 -11.88 -10.58 18.40
N LYS A 357 -12.64 -10.83 19.48
CA LYS A 357 -12.20 -11.71 20.56
C LYS A 357 -12.56 -13.15 20.19
N LYS A 358 -11.54 -14.01 20.10
CA LYS A 358 -11.69 -15.46 20.25
C LYS A 358 -12.39 -15.71 21.59
N HIS A 359 -13.68 -16.03 21.54
CA HIS A 359 -14.33 -16.74 22.64
C HIS A 359 -14.19 -18.22 22.36
#